data_AF-A0A522VKG8-F1
#
_entry.id   AF-A0A522VKG8-F1
#
_cell.length_a   1.000
_cell.length_b   1.000
_cell.length_c   1.000
_cell.angle_alpha   90.00
_cell.angle_beta   90.00
_cell.angle_gamma   90.00
#
_symmetry.space_group_name_H-M   'P 1'
#
loop_
_entity.id
_entity.type
_entity.pdbx_description
1 polymer ?
#
loop_
_entity_poly.entity_id
_entity_poly.type
_entity_poly.pdbx_seq_one_letter_code
_entity_poly.pdbx_strand_id
1 'polypeptide(L)'
;MTSEQILLRRDQDGVAFLTLNRPEARNALSLALIAAMQAELDAIAQDKSVKVVVIGANGPAFSAGHDLKEVRSTPDPAAYRDLFDRCSQMMLSVVRLPQPVKIGRA
;
A
#
# COMPACT_ATOMS: atom_id res chain seq x y z
N MET A 1 -7.80 -21.06 9.17
CA MET A 1 -6.93 -19.89 9.41
C MET A 1 -7.43 -18.78 8.53
N THR A 2 -8.15 -17.80 9.09
CA THR A 2 -8.56 -16.61 8.34
C THR A 2 -7.31 -15.85 7.96
N SER A 3 -6.99 -15.79 6.67
CA SER A 3 -5.93 -14.93 6.14
C SER A 3 -6.25 -13.50 6.54
N GLU A 4 -5.52 -12.94 7.51
CA GLU A 4 -5.66 -11.53 7.84
C GLU A 4 -5.28 -10.70 6.62
N GLN A 5 -6.14 -9.73 6.28
CA GLN A 5 -5.91 -8.87 5.13
C GLN A 5 -4.70 -7.98 5.40
N ILE A 6 -3.75 -7.97 4.46
CA ILE A 6 -2.48 -7.21 4.54
C ILE A 6 -2.66 -5.69 4.36
N LEU A 7 -3.80 -5.29 3.80
CA LEU A 7 -4.25 -3.92 3.61
C LEU A 7 -5.74 -3.89 3.96
N LEU A 8 -6.13 -2.98 4.84
CA LEU A 8 -7.52 -2.78 5.22
C LEU A 8 -8.05 -1.51 4.57
N ARG A 9 -9.28 -1.56 4.04
CA ARG A 9 -10.02 -0.40 3.56
C ARG A 9 -11.24 -0.13 4.43
N ARG A 10 -11.46 1.13 4.78
CA ARG A 10 -12.69 1.62 5.40
C ARG A 10 -13.05 2.95 4.79
N ASP A 11 -14.28 3.11 4.31
CA ASP A 11 -14.76 4.37 3.77
C ASP A 11 -15.77 4.99 4.73
N GLN A 12 -15.61 6.27 5.05
CA GLN A 12 -16.50 7.00 5.94
C GLN A 12 -16.51 8.49 5.58
N ASP A 13 -17.71 9.06 5.44
CA ASP A 13 -17.93 10.51 5.26
C ASP A 13 -17.09 11.14 4.12
N GLY A 14 -16.93 10.40 3.01
CA GLY A 14 -16.13 10.82 1.85
C GLY A 14 -14.61 10.65 2.05
N VAL A 15 -14.17 9.98 3.11
CA VAL A 15 -12.76 9.66 3.36
C VAL A 15 -12.53 8.16 3.20
N ALA A 16 -11.60 7.79 2.32
CA ALA A 16 -11.12 6.41 2.20
C ALA A 16 -9.89 6.23 3.09
N PHE A 17 -9.98 5.32 4.06
CA PHE A 17 -8.89 4.94 4.94
C PHE A 17 -8.24 3.65 4.44
N LEU A 18 -6.98 3.72 4.05
CA LEU A 18 -6.14 2.57 3.69
C LEU A 18 -5.15 2.32 4.83
N THR A 19 -5.24 1.17 5.49
CA THR A 19 -4.39 0.84 6.64
C THR A 19 -3.50 -0.35 6.33
N LEU A 20 -2.18 -0.13 6.31
CA LEU A 20 -1.19 -1.20 6.22
C LEU A 20 -1.34 -2.12 7.44
N ASN A 21 -1.52 -3.42 7.22
CA ASN A 21 -1.89 -4.38 8.27
C ASN A 21 -1.00 -5.63 8.24
N ARG A 22 0.31 -5.41 8.28
CA ARG A 22 1.35 -6.44 8.50
C ARG A 22 2.30 -6.02 9.65
N PRO A 23 1.77 -5.72 10.85
CA PRO A 23 2.57 -5.16 11.95
C PRO A 23 3.76 -6.04 12.37
N GLU A 24 3.62 -7.37 12.27
CA GLU A 24 4.65 -8.37 12.55
C GLU A 24 5.86 -8.27 11.60
N ALA A 25 5.62 -7.82 10.37
CA ALA A 25 6.65 -7.51 9.37
C ALA A 25 7.00 -6.02 9.33
N ARG A 26 6.56 -5.23 10.33
CA ARG A 26 6.67 -3.76 10.37
C ARG A 26 6.15 -3.11 9.08
N ASN A 27 5.09 -3.68 8.50
CA ASN A 27 4.45 -3.23 7.26
C ASN A 27 5.45 -3.12 6.09
N ALA A 28 6.39 -4.06 5.99
CA ALA A 28 7.27 -4.15 4.83
C ALA A 28 6.46 -4.33 3.53
N LEU A 29 6.85 -3.57 2.51
CA LEU A 29 6.27 -3.57 1.16
C LEU A 29 6.68 -4.85 0.42
N SER A 30 5.88 -5.89 0.63
CA SER A 30 5.89 -7.09 -0.20
C SER A 30 5.23 -6.84 -1.56
N LEU A 31 5.51 -7.69 -2.54
CA LEU A 31 4.79 -7.69 -3.82
C LEU A 31 3.26 -7.74 -3.62
N ALA A 32 2.80 -8.56 -2.68
CA ALA A 32 1.38 -8.66 -2.37
C ALA A 32 0.81 -7.34 -1.83
N LEU A 33 1.54 -6.65 -0.96
CA LEU A 33 1.10 -5.38 -0.39
C LEU A 33 1.14 -4.25 -1.43
N ILE A 34 2.17 -4.22 -2.28
CA ILE A 34 2.28 -3.27 -3.41
C ILE A 34 1.09 -3.47 -4.37
N ALA A 35 0.76 -4.72 -4.72
CA ALA A 35 -0.36 -5.04 -5.59
C ALA A 35 -1.71 -4.65 -4.96
N ALA A 36 -1.91 -4.93 -3.67
CA ALA A 36 -3.12 -4.54 -2.94
C ALA A 36 -3.28 -3.01 -2.89
N MET A 37 -2.20 -2.28 -2.60
CA MET A 37 -2.20 -0.82 -2.60
C MET A 37 -2.54 -0.26 -3.98
N GLN A 38 -1.91 -0.77 -5.05
CA GLN A 38 -2.20 -0.31 -6.41
C GLN A 38 -3.66 -0.54 -6.79
N ALA A 39 -4.23 -1.71 -6.48
CA ALA A 39 -5.63 -2.00 -6.77
C ALA A 39 -6.61 -1.05 -6.06
N GLU A 40 -6.36 -0.72 -4.80
CA GLU A 40 -7.20 0.22 -4.05
C GLU A 40 -7.04 1.66 -4.56
N LEU A 41 -5.82 2.09 -4.92
CA LEU A 41 -5.59 3.40 -5.52
C LEU A 41 -6.31 3.54 -6.85
N ASP A 42 -6.27 2.52 -7.71
CA ASP A 42 -6.99 2.51 -8.99
C ASP A 42 -8.52 2.56 -8.79
N ALA A 43 -9.04 1.83 -7.80
CA ALA A 43 -10.45 1.87 -7.45
C ALA A 43 -10.88 3.26 -6.94
N ILE A 44 -10.09 3.85 -6.04
CA ILE A 44 -10.36 5.19 -5.49
C ILE A 44 -10.29 6.26 -6.59
N ALA A 45 -9.34 6.16 -7.53
CA ALA A 45 -9.21 7.14 -8.62
C ALA A 45 -10.48 7.29 -9.46
N GLN A 46 -11.29 6.22 -9.57
CA GLN A 46 -12.56 6.22 -10.31
C GLN A 46 -13.77 6.58 -9.43
N ASP A 47 -13.62 6.58 -8.11
CA ASP A 47 -14.71 6.80 -7.16
C ASP A 47 -14.88 8.28 -6.81
N LYS A 48 -15.93 8.90 -7.36
CA LYS A 48 -16.28 10.31 -7.13
C LYS A 48 -16.84 10.57 -5.73
N SER A 49 -17.22 9.54 -4.97
CA SER A 49 -17.69 9.68 -3.60
C SER A 49 -16.53 9.94 -2.63
N VAL A 50 -15.35 9.42 -2.93
CA VAL A 50 -14.12 9.67 -2.15
C VAL A 50 -13.60 11.08 -2.44
N LYS A 51 -13.43 11.86 -1.38
CA LYS A 51 -12.92 13.23 -1.39
C LYS A 51 -11.49 13.32 -0.87
N VAL A 52 -11.10 12.44 0.05
CA VAL A 52 -9.76 12.41 0.65
C VAL A 52 -9.35 10.96 0.89
N VAL A 53 -8.07 10.67 0.69
CA VAL A 53 -7.47 9.38 1.07
C VAL A 53 -6.55 9.57 2.27
N VAL A 54 -6.70 8.71 3.28
CA VAL A 54 -5.81 8.64 4.43
C VAL A 54 -5.10 7.29 4.42
N ILE A 55 -3.78 7.32 4.30
CA ILE A 55 -2.95 6.12 4.37
C ILE A 55 -2.35 6.04 5.78
N GLY A 56 -2.76 5.03 6.52
CA GLY A 56 -2.31 4.71 7.87
C GLY A 56 -1.65 3.34 7.95
N ALA A 57 -1.22 2.96 9.15
CA ALA A 57 -0.59 1.68 9.41
C ALA A 57 -0.90 1.19 10.84
N ASN A 58 -1.16 -0.11 10.96
CA ASN A 58 -1.29 -0.78 12.25
C ASN A 58 0.10 -1.14 12.82
N GLY A 59 0.17 -1.20 14.14
CA GLY A 59 1.39 -1.56 14.86
C GLY A 59 2.36 -0.40 15.10
N PRO A 60 3.60 -0.71 15.50
CA PRO A 60 4.54 0.28 16.04
C PRO A 60 5.28 1.10 14.97
N ALA A 61 5.20 0.71 13.70
CA ALA A 61 5.91 1.35 12.60
C ALA A 61 4.98 1.55 11.40
N PHE A 62 5.20 2.63 10.64
CA PHE A 62 4.43 2.88 9.43
C PHE A 62 4.75 1.86 8.33
N SER A 63 6.00 1.81 7.88
CA SER A 63 6.54 0.79 6.98
C SER A 63 8.07 0.72 7.13
N ALA A 64 8.63 -0.48 7.07
CA ALA A 64 10.08 -0.71 7.07
C ALA A 64 10.73 -0.59 5.67
N GLY A 65 9.96 -0.23 4.62
CA GLY A 65 10.42 -0.22 3.23
C GLY A 65 10.20 -1.56 2.55
N HIS A 66 11.05 -1.94 1.59
CA HIS A 66 10.92 -3.22 0.87
C HIS A 66 11.06 -4.44 1.79
N ASP A 67 10.30 -5.49 1.50
CA ASP A 67 10.44 -6.76 2.20
C ASP A 67 11.76 -7.45 1.79
N LEU A 68 12.79 -7.30 2.63
CA LEU A 68 14.13 -7.84 2.35
C LEU A 68 14.15 -9.37 2.23
N LYS A 69 13.15 -10.08 2.80
CA LYS A 69 13.05 -11.53 2.62
C LYS A 69 12.68 -11.84 1.18
N GLU A 70 11.73 -11.12 0.59
CA GLU A 70 11.35 -11.30 -0.82
C GLU A 70 12.48 -10.92 -1.76
N VAL A 71 13.16 -9.81 -1.49
CA VAL A 71 14.37 -9.41 -2.23
C VAL A 71 15.40 -10.55 -2.20
N ARG A 72 15.76 -11.08 -1.02
CA ARG A 72 16.81 -12.12 -0.94
C ARG A 72 16.40 -13.48 -1.49
N SER A 73 15.10 -13.77 -1.55
CA SER A 73 14.60 -15.09 -1.98
C SER A 73 14.70 -15.28 -3.50
N THR A 74 14.79 -14.20 -4.28
CA THR A 74 14.87 -14.25 -5.74
C THR A 74 16.07 -13.43 -6.23
N PRO A 75 17.30 -13.98 -6.21
CA PRO A 75 18.51 -13.27 -6.63
C PRO A 75 18.63 -13.18 -8.15
N ASP A 76 17.58 -12.66 -8.80
CA ASP A 76 17.50 -12.43 -10.24
C ASP A 76 17.38 -10.92 -10.51
N PRO A 77 18.32 -10.32 -11.27
CA PRO A 77 18.23 -8.93 -11.70
C PRO A 77 16.90 -8.54 -12.37
N ALA A 78 16.26 -9.45 -13.10
CA ALA A 78 14.96 -9.17 -13.71
C ALA A 78 13.84 -9.08 -12.66
N ALA A 79 13.82 -10.00 -11.70
CA ALA A 79 12.88 -9.96 -10.57
C ALA A 79 13.04 -8.70 -9.72
N TYR A 80 14.28 -8.25 -9.48
CA TYR A 80 14.51 -6.98 -8.77
C TYR A 80 13.97 -5.77 -9.52
N ARG A 81 14.19 -5.70 -10.85
CA ARG A 81 13.64 -4.62 -11.67
C ARG A 81 12.11 -4.61 -11.60
N ASP A 82 11.45 -5.74 -11.79
CA ASP A 82 9.98 -5.83 -11.71
C ASP A 82 9.44 -5.39 -10.34
N LEU A 83 10.08 -5.80 -9.24
CA LEU A 83 9.72 -5.35 -7.89
C LEU A 83 9.82 -3.83 -7.74
N PHE A 84 10.95 -3.24 -8.14
CA PHE A 84 11.16 -1.80 -8.02
C PHE A 84 10.26 -1.00 -8.96
N ASP A 85 10.00 -1.50 -10.17
CA ASP A 85 9.10 -0.87 -11.14
C ASP A 85 7.66 -0.84 -10.61
N ARG A 86 7.17 -1.95 -10.04
CA ARG A 86 5.84 -2.01 -9.40
C ARG A 86 5.74 -1.07 -8.20
N CYS A 87 6.78 -1.03 -7.36
CA CYS A 87 6.83 -0.13 -6.22
C CYS A 87 6.80 1.33 -6.67
N SER A 88 7.58 1.68 -7.70
CA SER A 88 7.64 3.02 -8.28
C SER A 88 6.29 3.42 -8.90
N GLN A 89 5.66 2.51 -9.65
CA GLN A 89 4.33 2.72 -10.20
C GLN A 89 3.31 3.02 -9.10
N MET A 90 3.29 2.22 -8.04
CA MET A 90 2.38 2.44 -6.90
C MET A 90 2.63 3.79 -6.23
N MET A 91 3.90 4.19 -6.02
CA MET A 91 4.22 5.51 -5.47
C MET A 91 3.75 6.64 -6.38
N LEU A 92 3.91 6.49 -7.70
CA LEU A 92 3.41 7.46 -8.68
C LEU A 92 1.88 7.53 -8.70
N SER A 93 1.18 6.40 -8.50
CA SER A 93 -0.29 6.36 -8.38
C SER A 93 -0.76 7.18 -7.17
N VAL A 94 -0.07 7.09 -6.04
CA VAL A 94 -0.35 7.94 -4.86
C VAL A 94 -0.21 9.43 -5.20
N VAL A 95 0.86 9.80 -5.91
CA VAL A 95 1.13 11.20 -6.28
C VAL A 95 0.15 11.73 -7.33
N ARG A 96 -0.30 10.89 -8.25
CA ARG A 96 -1.16 11.25 -9.38
C ARG A 96 -2.65 11.14 -9.08
N LEU A 97 -3.01 10.67 -7.89
CA LEU A 97 -4.40 10.48 -7.50
C LEU A 97 -5.17 11.81 -7.59
N PRO A 98 -6.39 11.84 -8.16
CA PRO A 98 -7.16 13.08 -8.25
C PRO A 98 -7.64 13.59 -6.89
N GLN A 99 -7.79 12.70 -5.90
CA GLN A 99 -8.09 13.05 -4.52
C GLN A 99 -6.82 13.39 -3.72
N PRO A 100 -6.86 14.39 -2.82
CA PRO A 100 -5.79 14.64 -1.86
C PRO A 100 -5.46 13.41 -1.01
N VAL A 101 -4.17 13.15 -0.82
CA VAL A 101 -3.66 12.05 0.01
C VAL A 101 -2.95 12.59 1.25
N LYS A 102 -3.36 12.13 2.44
CA LYS A 102 -2.66 12.34 3.72
C LYS A 102 -2.00 11.03 4.14
N ILE A 103 -0.71 11.09 4.49
CA ILE A 103 0.02 9.97 5.08
C ILE A 103 0.22 10.24 6.57
N GLY A 104 -0.16 9.29 7.43
CA GLY A 104 0.06 9.38 8.88
C GLY A 104 -1.12 8.86 9.68
N ARG A 105 -1.14 9.19 10.98
CA ARG A 105 -2.31 8.88 11.82
C ARG A 105 -3.49 9.76 11.41
N ALA A 106 -4.66 9.12 11.30
CA ALA A 106 -5.95 9.81 11.14
C ALA A 106 -6.11 10.83 12.28
#